data_AF-A0A7J8YXB2-F1
#
_entry.id   AF-A0A7J8YXB2-F1
#
_cell.length_a   1.000
_cell.length_b   1.000
_cell.length_c   1.000
_cell.angle_alpha   90.00
_cell.angle_beta   90.00
_cell.angle_gamma   90.00
#
_symmetry.space_group_name_H-M   'P 1'
#
loop_
_entity.id
_entity.type
_entity.pdbx_description
1 polymer ?
#
loop_
_entity_poly.entity_id
_entity_poly.type
_entity_poly.pdbx_seq_one_letter_code
_entity_poly.pdbx_strand_id
1 'polypeptide(L)'
;VHGANGRPFPTSEFEHSSIPATVKLLFNLTSPFLTKRDEWAATFESILRTRSDPRTDCPETLPTPARIRRGEAIEEAKLSEFQQELVQLAAVLKGDHILTSYPERIGKEMSVKEGKEYMEDAVKRFFEAGHYAKKMGVDGEHIVQMKPSLTTRSSKPSSQHP
;
A
#
# COMPACT_ATOMS: atom_id res chain seq x y z
N VAL A 1 20.11 21.16 11.13
CA VAL A 1 18.86 21.94 11.36
C VAL A 1 17.62 21.05 11.53
N HIS A 2 17.73 19.71 11.40
CA HIS A 2 16.55 18.80 11.48
C HIS A 2 16.72 17.65 12.49
N GLY A 3 17.73 17.70 13.37
CA GLY A 3 17.98 16.66 14.38
C GLY A 3 17.41 17.05 15.75
N ALA A 4 17.23 16.07 16.62
CA ALA A 4 16.86 16.29 18.00
C ALA A 4 17.93 17.11 18.75
N ASN A 5 17.52 17.85 19.78
CA ASN A 5 18.41 18.74 20.54
C ASN A 5 19.18 18.02 21.67
N GLY A 6 19.35 16.69 21.61
CA GLY A 6 20.01 15.90 22.65
C GLY A 6 19.29 15.92 24.00
N ARG A 7 17.95 16.06 23.97
CA ARG A 7 17.07 16.00 25.14
C ARG A 7 15.91 15.05 24.86
N PRO A 8 15.39 14.31 25.86
CA PRO A 8 15.81 14.31 27.27
C PRO A 8 17.17 13.66 27.55
N PHE A 9 17.65 12.79 26.65
CA PHE A 9 18.97 12.16 26.73
C PHE A 9 19.87 12.60 25.56
N PRO A 10 21.21 12.54 25.70
CA PRO A 10 22.13 12.86 24.61
C PRO A 10 21.92 12.03 23.34
N THR A 11 21.31 10.85 23.48
CA THR A 11 21.00 9.93 22.37
C THR A 11 19.58 10.05 21.86
N SER A 12 18.73 10.89 22.46
CA SER A 12 17.33 11.03 22.07
C SER A 12 17.20 11.49 20.61
N GLU A 13 16.34 10.81 19.86
CA GLU A 13 16.02 11.14 18.46
C GLU A 13 14.53 11.43 18.28
N PHE A 14 14.19 11.99 17.11
CA PHE A 14 12.79 12.07 16.68
C PHE A 14 12.30 10.70 16.20
N GLU A 15 11.18 10.26 16.78
CA GLU A 15 10.50 9.03 16.40
C GLU A 15 8.99 9.15 16.67
N HIS A 16 8.20 8.09 16.43
CA HIS A 16 6.75 8.14 16.68
C HIS A 16 6.42 8.49 18.13
N SER A 17 7.23 8.03 19.10
CA SER A 17 7.02 8.33 20.51
C SER A 17 7.31 9.79 20.88
N SER A 18 7.92 10.58 19.99
CA SER A 18 8.09 12.03 20.16
C SER A 18 6.76 12.77 20.24
N ILE A 19 5.69 12.25 19.65
CA ILE A 19 4.35 12.86 19.70
C ILE A 19 3.81 12.86 21.14
N PRO A 20 3.60 11.70 21.80
CA PRO A 20 3.14 11.67 23.18
C PRO A 20 4.12 12.34 24.16
N ALA A 21 5.44 12.20 23.96
CA ALA A 21 6.44 12.90 24.77
C ALA A 21 6.30 14.43 24.69
N THR A 22 6.02 14.96 23.49
CA THR A 22 5.76 16.39 23.29
C THR A 22 4.47 16.83 23.97
N VAL A 23 3.38 16.08 23.84
CA VAL A 23 2.10 16.39 24.51
C VAL A 23 2.28 16.40 26.02
N LYS A 24 2.95 15.39 26.58
CA LYS A 24 3.25 15.30 28.00
C LYS A 24 4.01 16.53 28.49
N LEU A 25 5.02 16.98 27.73
CA LEU A 25 5.80 18.18 28.05
C LEU A 25 4.98 19.47 27.93
N LEU A 26 4.24 19.67 26.83
CA LEU A 26 3.47 20.90 26.56
C LEU A 26 2.37 21.14 27.59
N PHE A 27 1.69 20.08 28.04
CA PHE A 27 0.60 20.16 29.00
C PHE A 27 1.04 19.87 30.44
N ASN A 28 2.34 19.68 30.68
CA ASN A 28 2.91 19.37 31.99
C ASN A 28 2.20 18.19 32.69
N LEU A 29 1.94 17.10 31.94
CA LEU A 29 1.18 15.97 32.45
C LEU A 29 1.99 15.20 33.50
N THR A 30 1.37 14.99 34.67
CA THR A 30 1.99 14.33 35.84
C THR A 30 1.96 12.80 35.78
N SER A 31 1.17 12.22 34.87
CA SER A 31 1.12 10.77 34.65
C SER A 31 2.49 10.23 34.26
N PRO A 32 2.85 8.98 34.56
CA PRO A 32 4.11 8.39 34.07
C PRO A 32 4.15 8.36 32.53
N PHE A 33 5.34 8.19 31.97
CA PHE A 33 5.50 7.87 30.54
C PHE A 33 4.84 6.52 30.24
N LEU A 34 4.26 6.39 29.05
CA LEU A 34 3.56 5.16 28.65
C LEU A 34 4.53 4.01 28.39
N THR A 35 5.72 4.34 27.88
CA THR A 35 6.79 3.37 27.59
C THR A 35 8.16 3.99 27.82
N LYS A 36 9.20 3.17 27.96
CA LYS A 36 10.61 3.63 27.97
C LYS A 36 11.01 4.37 26.69
N ARG A 37 10.35 4.06 25.58
CA ARG A 37 10.60 4.68 24.28
C ARG A 37 10.05 6.11 24.24
N ASP A 38 8.85 6.32 24.79
CA ASP A 38 8.24 7.63 25.04
C ASP A 38 9.10 8.47 26.01
N GLU A 39 9.59 7.88 27.10
CA GLU A 39 10.51 8.55 28.03
C GLU A 39 11.84 8.98 27.37
N TRP A 40 12.35 8.19 26.43
CA TRP A 40 13.59 8.48 25.73
C TRP A 40 13.43 9.47 24.57
N ALA A 41 12.28 9.51 23.90
CA ALA A 41 12.10 10.23 22.65
C ALA A 41 12.30 11.75 22.80
N ALA A 42 12.92 12.38 21.79
CA ALA A 42 13.04 13.82 21.74
C ALA A 42 11.68 14.49 21.51
N THR A 43 11.49 15.71 22.00
CA THR A 43 10.23 16.46 21.85
C THR A 43 10.32 17.52 20.76
N PHE A 44 9.19 17.86 20.12
CA PHE A 44 9.07 18.94 19.14
C PHE A 44 8.87 20.32 19.79
N GLU A 45 8.98 20.41 21.11
CA GLU A 45 8.70 21.63 21.89
C GLU A 45 9.54 22.82 21.41
N SER A 46 10.83 22.60 21.12
CA SER A 46 11.69 23.65 20.59
C SER A 46 11.24 24.16 19.23
N ILE A 47 10.68 23.29 18.38
CA ILE A 47 10.19 23.65 17.04
C ILE A 47 8.92 24.50 17.18
N LEU A 48 7.98 24.06 18.02
CA LEU A 48 6.72 24.75 18.25
C LEU A 48 6.90 26.12 18.91
N ARG A 49 7.95 26.27 19.73
CA ARG A 49 8.29 27.55 20.38
C ARG A 49 9.14 28.50 19.53
N THR A 50 9.52 28.14 18.31
CA THR A 50 10.31 29.05 17.45
C THR A 50 9.54 30.29 17.00
N ARG A 51 8.21 30.30 17.11
CA ARG A 51 7.35 31.39 16.65
C ARG A 51 6.26 31.69 17.66
N SER A 52 5.91 32.98 17.79
CA SER A 52 4.72 33.44 18.53
C SER A 52 3.42 33.16 17.77
N ASP A 53 3.48 33.21 16.43
CA ASP A 53 2.31 33.16 15.56
C ASP A 53 2.43 32.03 14.53
N PRO A 54 1.30 31.36 14.20
CA PRO A 54 1.26 30.36 13.14
C PRO A 54 1.82 30.88 11.81
N ARG A 55 2.45 29.99 11.06
CA ARG A 55 2.89 30.28 9.69
C ARG A 55 1.66 30.42 8.78
N THR A 56 1.60 31.52 8.03
CA THR A 56 0.54 31.80 7.05
C THR A 56 0.97 31.50 5.61
N ASP A 57 2.22 31.07 5.42
CA ASP A 57 2.83 30.75 4.12
C ASP A 57 2.76 29.26 3.76
N CYS A 58 1.80 28.53 4.35
CA CYS A 58 1.57 27.13 4.01
C CYS A 58 0.99 27.04 2.59
N PRO A 59 1.63 26.34 1.65
CA PRO A 59 1.09 26.20 0.30
C PRO A 59 -0.20 25.37 0.33
N GLU A 60 -1.31 25.98 -0.09
CA GLU A 60 -2.60 25.28 -0.22
C GLU A 60 -2.66 24.38 -1.47
N THR A 61 -1.80 24.68 -2.44
CA THR A 61 -1.67 23.88 -3.67
C THR A 61 -0.21 23.46 -3.84
N LEU A 62 -0.02 22.18 -4.14
CA LEU A 62 1.28 21.66 -4.55
C LEU A 62 1.42 21.82 -6.06
N PRO A 63 2.63 22.07 -6.58
CA PRO A 63 2.87 22.03 -8.01
C PRO A 63 2.55 20.62 -8.54
N THR A 64 2.14 20.53 -9.80
CA THR A 64 2.01 19.24 -10.48
C THR A 64 3.34 18.49 -10.37
N PRO A 65 3.36 17.27 -9.81
CA PRO A 65 4.59 16.50 -9.67
C PRO A 65 5.26 16.32 -11.04
N ALA A 66 6.58 16.46 -11.07
CA ALA A 66 7.34 16.20 -12.28
C ALA A 66 7.13 14.74 -12.72
N ARG A 67 7.03 14.52 -14.03
CA ARG A 67 6.89 13.17 -14.58
C ARG A 67 8.15 12.36 -14.26
N ILE A 68 8.00 11.33 -13.42
CA ILE A 68 9.13 10.47 -12.97
C ILE A 68 9.63 9.57 -14.10
N ARG A 69 8.74 9.16 -15.02
CA ARG A 69 9.06 8.27 -16.14
C ARG A 69 9.33 9.05 -17.42
N ARG A 70 10.38 8.68 -18.15
CA ARG A 70 10.75 9.30 -19.45
C ARG A 70 9.74 9.03 -20.57
N GLY A 71 8.93 7.98 -20.46
CA GLY A 71 7.96 7.56 -21.48
C GLY A 71 6.75 6.86 -20.89
N GLU A 72 5.88 6.36 -21.76
CA GLU A 72 4.71 5.55 -21.39
C GLU A 72 5.11 4.12 -21.00
N ALA A 73 4.15 3.32 -20.53
CA ALA A 73 4.37 1.90 -20.33
C ALA A 73 4.63 1.20 -21.68
N ILE A 74 5.58 0.26 -21.70
CA ILE A 74 5.78 -0.63 -22.85
C ILE A 74 4.82 -1.80 -22.68
N GLU A 75 3.58 -1.62 -23.14
CA GLU A 75 2.47 -2.55 -22.91
C GLU A 75 2.73 -3.98 -23.40
N GLU A 76 3.48 -4.12 -24.48
CA GLU A 76 3.83 -5.41 -25.09
C GLU A 76 5.08 -6.07 -24.49
N ALA A 77 5.79 -5.39 -23.57
CA ALA A 77 6.92 -6.00 -22.88
C ALA A 77 6.44 -7.11 -21.94
N LYS A 78 7.30 -8.11 -21.68
CA LYS A 78 7.06 -9.10 -20.62
C LYS A 78 7.05 -8.43 -19.25
N LEU A 79 6.29 -9.01 -18.33
CA LEU A 79 6.28 -8.56 -16.93
C LEU A 79 7.68 -8.66 -16.30
N SER A 80 8.07 -7.63 -15.55
CA SER A 80 9.20 -7.74 -14.63
C SER A 80 8.88 -8.72 -13.50
N GLU A 81 9.91 -9.21 -12.80
CA GLU A 81 9.74 -10.10 -11.65
C GLU A 81 8.73 -9.54 -10.63
N PHE A 82 8.93 -8.29 -10.20
CA PHE A 82 8.00 -7.63 -9.30
C PHE A 82 6.56 -7.56 -9.83
N GLN A 83 6.37 -7.31 -11.15
CA GLN A 83 5.03 -7.33 -11.74
C GLN A 83 4.42 -8.73 -11.77
N GLN A 84 5.23 -9.79 -11.93
CA GLN A 84 4.76 -11.18 -11.84
C GLN A 84 4.31 -11.52 -10.42
N GLU A 85 5.03 -11.06 -9.39
CA GLU A 85 4.63 -11.22 -7.98
C GLU A 85 3.29 -10.53 -7.67
N LEU A 86 3.08 -9.33 -8.24
CA LEU A 86 1.78 -8.65 -8.13
C LEU A 86 0.65 -9.43 -8.82
N VAL A 87 0.93 -10.07 -9.96
CA VAL A 87 -0.03 -10.97 -10.63
C VAL A 87 -0.30 -12.22 -9.79
N GLN A 88 0.70 -12.79 -9.13
CA GLN A 88 0.52 -13.90 -8.19
C GLN A 88 -0.38 -13.51 -7.02
N LEU A 89 -0.22 -12.32 -6.45
CA LEU A 89 -1.12 -11.80 -5.42
C LEU A 89 -2.54 -11.63 -5.95
N ALA A 90 -2.70 -11.07 -7.16
CA ALA A 90 -4.01 -10.94 -7.80
C ALA A 90 -4.67 -12.32 -8.03
N ALA A 91 -3.89 -13.36 -8.36
CA ALA A 91 -4.40 -14.71 -8.52
C ALA A 91 -5.01 -15.26 -7.23
N VAL A 92 -4.46 -14.91 -6.05
CA VAL A 92 -5.06 -15.25 -4.76
C VAL A 92 -6.43 -14.59 -4.61
N LEU A 93 -6.55 -13.30 -4.93
CA LEU A 93 -7.79 -12.54 -4.79
C LEU A 93 -8.95 -13.11 -5.62
N LYS A 94 -8.68 -13.69 -6.80
CA LYS A 94 -9.73 -14.28 -7.65
C LYS A 94 -9.83 -15.81 -7.57
N GLY A 95 -9.10 -16.42 -6.64
CA GLY A 95 -9.15 -17.86 -6.38
C GLY A 95 -8.26 -18.74 -7.29
N ASP A 96 -7.56 -18.16 -8.26
CA ASP A 96 -6.72 -18.88 -9.22
C ASP A 96 -5.45 -19.49 -8.59
N HIS A 97 -5.13 -19.16 -7.34
CA HIS A 97 -4.03 -19.75 -6.58
C HIS A 97 -4.13 -21.28 -6.40
N ILE A 98 -5.32 -21.87 -6.61
CA ILE A 98 -5.51 -23.34 -6.56
C ILE A 98 -5.16 -24.03 -7.89
N LEU A 99 -4.89 -23.27 -8.95
CA LEU A 99 -4.55 -23.84 -10.27
C LEU A 99 -3.11 -24.35 -10.27
N THR A 100 -2.84 -25.41 -11.03
CA THR A 100 -1.50 -26.02 -11.16
C THR A 100 -0.46 -25.11 -11.80
N SER A 101 -0.87 -23.98 -12.38
CA SER A 101 0.02 -22.95 -12.90
C SER A 101 0.57 -22.01 -11.82
N TYR A 102 0.00 -22.03 -10.61
CA TYR A 102 0.43 -21.19 -9.50
C TYR A 102 1.50 -21.89 -8.65
N PRO A 103 2.53 -21.18 -8.16
CA PRO A 103 2.89 -19.78 -8.50
C PRO A 103 3.77 -19.63 -9.75
N GLU A 104 4.41 -20.69 -10.25
CA GLU A 104 5.60 -20.57 -11.12
C GLU A 104 5.29 -20.15 -12.56
N ARG A 105 4.08 -20.42 -13.05
CA ARG A 105 3.69 -20.14 -14.45
C ARG A 105 2.75 -18.96 -14.60
N ILE A 106 2.04 -18.57 -13.56
CA ILE A 106 1.09 -17.46 -13.63
C ILE A 106 1.85 -16.15 -13.85
N GLY A 107 1.38 -15.30 -14.76
CA GLY A 107 2.07 -14.05 -15.12
C GLY A 107 3.32 -14.20 -16.00
N LYS A 108 3.98 -15.37 -16.03
CA LYS A 108 5.27 -15.56 -16.70
C LYS A 108 5.26 -15.23 -18.19
N GLU A 109 4.16 -15.56 -18.86
CA GLU A 109 4.00 -15.31 -20.30
C GLU A 109 3.22 -14.04 -20.63
N MET A 110 2.73 -13.31 -19.63
CA MET A 110 1.92 -12.12 -19.84
C MET A 110 2.76 -10.95 -20.34
N SER A 111 2.17 -10.14 -21.20
CA SER A 111 2.62 -8.77 -21.43
C SER A 111 2.23 -7.86 -20.25
N VAL A 112 2.82 -6.66 -20.17
CA VAL A 112 2.45 -5.62 -19.19
C VAL A 112 0.95 -5.30 -19.27
N LYS A 113 0.40 -5.26 -20.48
CA LYS A 113 -1.03 -5.05 -20.71
C LYS A 113 -1.88 -6.19 -20.15
N GLU A 114 -1.55 -7.43 -20.48
CA GLU A 114 -2.28 -8.61 -19.99
C GLU A 114 -2.21 -8.74 -18.46
N GLY A 115 -1.05 -8.44 -17.87
CA GLY A 115 -0.89 -8.42 -16.42
C GLY A 115 -1.77 -7.36 -15.75
N LYS A 116 -1.84 -6.14 -16.32
CA LYS A 116 -2.75 -5.08 -15.84
C LYS A 116 -4.21 -5.51 -15.91
N GLU A 117 -4.65 -6.04 -17.04
CA GLU A 117 -6.04 -6.49 -17.23
C GLU A 117 -6.40 -7.62 -16.25
N TYR A 118 -5.48 -8.57 -16.03
CA TYR A 118 -5.65 -9.64 -15.05
C TYR A 118 -5.81 -9.10 -13.63
N MET A 119 -4.99 -8.13 -13.22
CA MET A 119 -5.07 -7.49 -11.90
C MET A 119 -6.37 -6.70 -11.72
N GLU A 120 -6.78 -5.92 -12.72
CA GLU A 120 -8.02 -5.16 -12.69
C GLU A 120 -9.24 -6.08 -12.54
N ASP A 121 -9.30 -7.19 -13.28
CA ASP A 121 -10.34 -8.21 -13.13
C ASP A 121 -10.32 -8.85 -11.74
N ALA A 122 -9.14 -9.19 -11.22
CA ALA A 122 -9.01 -9.83 -9.91
C ALA A 122 -9.57 -8.96 -8.77
N VAL A 123 -9.16 -7.69 -8.73
CA VAL A 123 -9.60 -6.74 -7.72
C VAL A 123 -11.10 -6.46 -7.85
N LYS A 124 -11.59 -6.27 -9.08
CA LYS A 124 -13.03 -6.06 -9.34
C LYS A 124 -13.86 -7.23 -8.81
N ARG A 125 -13.51 -8.47 -9.18
CA ARG A 125 -14.26 -9.67 -8.77
C ARG A 125 -14.23 -9.88 -7.26
N PHE A 126 -13.08 -9.61 -6.63
CA PHE A 126 -12.97 -9.69 -5.17
C PHE A 126 -13.89 -8.67 -4.47
N PHE A 127 -13.92 -7.42 -4.94
CA PHE A 127 -14.82 -6.41 -4.38
C PHE A 127 -16.30 -6.71 -4.64
N GLU A 128 -16.65 -7.19 -5.83
CA GLU A 128 -18.02 -7.61 -6.14
C GLU A 128 -18.50 -8.71 -5.18
N ALA A 129 -17.65 -9.72 -4.95
CA ALA A 129 -17.96 -10.80 -4.03
C ALA A 129 -18.04 -10.33 -2.57
N GLY A 130 -17.12 -9.44 -2.13
CA GLY A 130 -17.18 -8.80 -0.81
C GLY A 130 -18.45 -7.98 -0.60
N HIS A 131 -18.84 -7.18 -1.60
CA HIS A 131 -20.06 -6.39 -1.56
C HIS A 131 -21.32 -7.27 -1.52
N TYR A 132 -21.32 -8.37 -2.28
CA TYR A 132 -22.41 -9.34 -2.27
C TYR A 132 -22.52 -10.05 -0.91
N ALA A 133 -21.41 -10.52 -0.34
CA ALA A 133 -21.38 -11.13 0.99
C ALA A 133 -21.92 -10.18 2.06
N LYS A 134 -21.51 -8.91 2.04
CA LYS A 134 -22.03 -7.88 2.95
C LYS A 134 -23.54 -7.67 2.80
N LYS A 135 -24.06 -7.66 1.57
CA LYS A 135 -25.50 -7.58 1.30
C LYS A 135 -26.28 -8.80 1.82
N MET A 136 -25.65 -9.96 1.87
CA MET A 136 -26.23 -11.19 2.44
C MET A 136 -26.14 -11.27 3.97
N GLY A 137 -25.57 -10.25 4.65
CA GLY A 137 -25.43 -10.24 6.10
C GLY A 137 -24.29 -11.13 6.63
N VAL A 138 -23.31 -11.46 5.77
CA VAL A 138 -22.08 -12.10 6.22
C VAL A 138 -21.32 -11.14 7.15
N ASP A 139 -20.68 -11.70 8.18
CA ASP A 139 -19.88 -10.95 9.13
C ASP A 139 -18.79 -10.09 8.46
N GLY A 140 -18.57 -8.88 8.98
CA GLY A 140 -17.65 -7.91 8.39
C GLY A 140 -16.18 -8.31 8.46
N GLU A 141 -15.84 -9.21 9.38
CA GLU A 141 -14.48 -9.76 9.51
C GLU A 141 -14.26 -11.01 8.64
N HIS A 142 -15.32 -11.53 7.99
CA HIS A 142 -15.20 -12.68 7.13
C HIS A 142 -14.49 -12.35 5.81
N ILE A 143 -13.41 -13.07 5.52
CA ILE A 143 -12.69 -12.96 4.25
C ILE A 143 -13.38 -13.83 3.20
N VAL A 144 -13.86 -13.21 2.12
CA VAL A 144 -14.52 -13.91 1.02
C VAL A 144 -13.54 -14.84 0.31
N GLN A 145 -13.87 -16.13 0.26
CA GLN A 145 -13.11 -17.14 -0.47
C GLN A 145 -13.57 -17.22 -1.93
N MET A 146 -12.71 -16.78 -2.83
CA MET A 146 -12.97 -16.81 -4.26
C MET A 146 -12.59 -18.16 -4.88
N LYS A 147 -13.35 -18.58 -5.90
CA LYS A 147 -13.03 -19.75 -6.72
C LYS A 147 -12.62 -19.32 -8.13
N PRO A 148 -11.71 -20.06 -8.81
CA PRO A 148 -11.38 -19.81 -10.20
C PRO A 148 -12.63 -19.75 -11.06
N SER A 149 -12.65 -18.81 -12.02
CA SER A 149 -13.66 -18.85 -13.08
C SER A 149 -13.20 -19.81 -14.15
N LEU A 150 -13.91 -20.94 -14.32
CA LEU A 150 -13.60 -21.95 -15.33
C LEU A 150 -13.94 -21.52 -16.78
N THR A 151 -14.15 -20.22 -17.03
CA THR A 151 -14.71 -19.71 -18.30
C THR A 151 -13.69 -19.43 -19.41
N THR A 152 -12.40 -19.72 -19.25
CA THR A 152 -11.41 -19.43 -20.31
C THR A 152 -10.83 -20.70 -20.94
N ARG A 153 -11.62 -21.34 -21.81
CA ARG A 153 -11.05 -22.18 -22.87
C ARG A 153 -10.82 -21.27 -24.09
N SER A 154 -9.59 -20.82 -24.29
CA SER A 154 -9.19 -20.15 -25.54
C SER A 154 -9.39 -21.14 -26.69
N SER A 155 -10.37 -20.86 -27.57
CA SER A 155 -10.53 -21.57 -28.82
C SER A 155 -9.33 -21.26 -29.71
N LYS A 156 -8.42 -22.23 -29.89
CA LYS A 156 -7.46 -22.17 -31.00
C LYS A 156 -8.25 -22.03 -32.31
N PRO A 157 -7.94 -21.07 -33.19
CA PRO A 157 -8.52 -21.07 -34.52
C PRO A 157 -8.02 -22.31 -35.27
N SER A 158 -8.95 -23.12 -35.79
CA SER A 158 -8.63 -24.24 -36.65
C SER A 158 -8.02 -23.70 -37.94
N SER A 159 -6.72 -23.87 -38.13
CA SER A 159 -6.08 -23.72 -39.43
C SER A 159 -6.58 -24.85 -40.35
N GLN A 160 -7.65 -24.59 -41.09
CA GLN A 160 -7.96 -25.35 -42.30
C GLN A 160 -7.06 -24.81 -43.40
N HIS A 161 -6.09 -25.61 -43.83
CA HIS A 161 -5.43 -25.45 -45.11
C HIS A 161 -6.13 -26.36 -46.13
N PRO A 162 -6.43 -25.89 -47.35
CA PRO A 162 -6.62 -26.76 -48.51
C PRO A 162 -5.28 -27.33 -49.01
#